data_AF-A0A7X6ZVI2-F1
#
_entry.id   AF-A0A7X6ZVI2-F1
#
_cell.length_a   1.000
_cell.length_b   1.000
_cell.length_c   1.000
_cell.angle_alpha   90.00
_cell.angle_beta   90.00
_cell.angle_gamma   90.00
#
_symmetry.space_group_name_H-M   'P 1'
#
loop_
_entity.id
_entity.type
_entity.pdbx_description
1 polymer ?
#
loop_
_entity_poly.entity_id
_entity_poly.type
_entity_poly.pdbx_seq_one_letter_code
_entity_poly.pdbx_strand_id
1 'polypeptide(L)'
;MFGLGDEFLKIGTANQRSNASFFSQHYGLNAPSTLAKYLLSDSGMSDSNIEPANIKDWIKSNCRRIDIIINADLGVFTLELIEGVMHYKYEPKLEGFASPR
;
A
#
# COMPACT_ATOMS: atom_id res chain seq x y z
N MET A 1 5.16 -2.54 -0.95
CA MET A 1 4.92 -1.21 -1.55
C MET A 1 4.19 -1.37 -2.87
N PHE A 2 3.38 -0.38 -3.28
CA PHE A 2 2.68 -0.35 -4.57
C PHE A 2 2.98 0.96 -5.30
N GLY A 3 3.34 0.87 -6.57
CA GLY A 3 3.49 2.02 -7.47
C GLY A 3 2.66 1.87 -8.74
N LEU A 4 2.33 3.00 -9.36
CA LEU A 4 1.58 3.12 -10.60
C LEU A 4 2.24 4.19 -11.46
N GLY A 5 2.71 3.80 -12.65
CA GLY A 5 3.59 4.67 -13.43
C GLY A 5 4.82 5.06 -12.62
N ASP A 6 5.05 6.36 -12.51
CA ASP A 6 6.18 6.94 -11.77
C ASP A 6 5.88 7.25 -10.30
N GLU A 7 4.63 7.06 -9.86
CA GLU A 7 4.20 7.39 -8.50
C GLU A 7 4.14 6.16 -7.59
N PHE A 8 4.43 6.37 -6.31
CA PHE A 8 4.12 5.40 -5.26
C PHE A 8 2.74 5.69 -4.69
N LEU A 9 1.89 4.67 -4.68
CA LEU A 9 0.54 4.80 -4.14
C LEU A 9 0.53 4.51 -2.65
N LYS A 10 1.17 3.42 -2.25
CA LYS A 10 1.13 2.96 -0.85
C LYS A 10 2.44 2.30 -0.43
N ILE A 11 2.88 2.65 0.76
CA ILE A 11 3.90 1.94 1.52
C ILE A 11 3.22 1.35 2.76
N GLY A 12 3.86 0.39 3.40
CA GLY A 12 3.25 -0.32 4.52
C GLY A 12 4.10 -1.47 4.95
N THR A 13 4.01 -1.79 6.23
CA THR A 13 4.75 -2.88 6.85
C THR A 13 3.84 -4.06 7.22
N ALA A 14 4.44 -5.24 7.29
CA ALA A 14 3.82 -6.43 7.82
C ALA A 14 4.85 -7.19 8.64
N ASN A 15 4.47 -7.61 9.84
CA ASN A 15 5.29 -8.51 10.64
C ASN A 15 4.90 -9.98 10.37
N GLN A 16 5.67 -10.92 10.93
CA GLN A 16 5.45 -12.36 10.83
C GLN A 16 4.05 -12.85 11.30
N ARG A 17 3.32 -12.05 12.09
CA ARG A 17 1.94 -12.34 12.53
C ARG A 17 0.88 -11.72 11.63
N SER A 18 1.27 -10.86 10.68
CA SER A 18 0.38 -10.05 9.84
C SER A 18 0.36 -10.54 8.39
N ASN A 19 0.25 -11.85 8.17
CA ASN A 19 0.23 -12.46 6.84
C ASN A 19 -0.83 -11.86 5.91
N ALA A 20 -2.03 -11.59 6.41
CA ALA A 20 -3.10 -11.00 5.59
C ALA A 20 -2.71 -9.60 5.06
N SER A 21 -2.01 -8.81 5.86
CA SER A 21 -1.50 -7.49 5.45
C SER A 21 -0.45 -7.61 4.36
N PHE A 22 0.38 -8.67 4.37
CA PHE A 22 1.33 -8.92 3.28
C PHE A 22 0.66 -9.47 2.01
N PHE A 23 -0.28 -10.40 2.12
CA PHE A 23 -0.75 -11.15 0.95
C PHE A 23 -2.01 -10.59 0.28
N SER A 24 -3.01 -10.15 1.04
CA SER A 24 -4.38 -10.05 0.51
C SER A 24 -5.15 -8.78 0.86
N GLN A 25 -4.88 -8.15 2.02
CA GLN A 25 -5.70 -7.02 2.49
C GLN A 25 -5.68 -5.83 1.53
N HIS A 26 -4.57 -5.55 0.86
CA HIS A 26 -4.45 -4.42 -0.06
C HIS A 26 -5.44 -4.47 -1.24
N TYR A 27 -5.85 -5.67 -1.65
CA TYR A 27 -6.76 -5.89 -2.76
C TYR A 27 -8.23 -5.92 -2.35
N GLY A 28 -8.52 -5.98 -1.05
CA GLY A 28 -9.87 -6.15 -0.53
C GLY A 28 -10.49 -4.86 -0.02
N LEU A 29 -11.79 -4.89 0.23
CA LEU A 29 -12.54 -3.79 0.88
C LEU A 29 -12.78 -4.06 2.37
N ASN A 30 -12.11 -5.09 2.92
CA ASN A 30 -12.40 -5.65 4.24
C ASN A 30 -11.65 -4.96 5.39
N ALA A 31 -10.77 -4.01 5.09
CA ALA A 31 -10.04 -3.22 6.10
C ALA A 31 -10.18 -1.72 5.80
N PRO A 32 -9.98 -0.82 6.76
CA PRO A 32 -10.25 0.62 6.58
C PRO A 32 -9.35 1.27 5.53
N SER A 33 -8.04 0.95 5.54
CA SER A 33 -7.02 1.65 4.74
C SER A 33 -6.37 0.71 3.73
N THR A 34 -7.18 0.17 2.81
CA THR A 34 -6.68 -0.67 1.71
C THR A 34 -6.43 0.15 0.46
N LEU A 35 -5.49 -0.30 -0.38
CA LEU A 35 -5.22 0.33 -1.68
C LEU A 35 -6.49 0.30 -2.55
N ALA A 36 -7.23 -0.80 -2.53
CA ALA A 36 -8.50 -0.94 -3.25
C ALA A 36 -9.53 0.14 -2.87
N LYS A 37 -9.72 0.43 -1.57
CA LYS A 37 -10.65 1.48 -1.14
C LYS A 37 -10.23 2.85 -1.61
N TYR A 38 -8.94 3.16 -1.50
CA TYR A 38 -8.40 4.45 -1.93
C TYR A 38 -8.62 4.67 -3.42
N LEU A 39 -8.26 3.68 -4.25
CA LEU A 39 -8.39 3.76 -5.70
C LEU A 39 -9.85 3.94 -6.15
N LEU A 40 -10.81 3.31 -5.46
CA LEU A 40 -12.24 3.48 -5.74
C LEU A 40 -12.77 4.87 -5.33
N SER A 41 -12.11 5.55 -4.38
CA SER A 41 -12.50 6.87 -3.90
C SER A 41 -11.72 8.03 -4.55
N ASP A 42 -10.63 7.74 -5.26
CA ASP A 42 -9.77 8.75 -5.87
C ASP A 42 -10.39 9.27 -7.18
N SER A 43 -10.78 10.55 -7.21
CA SER A 43 -11.36 11.17 -8.40
C SER A 43 -10.40 11.17 -9.60
N GLY A 44 -9.09 11.13 -9.35
CA GLY A 44 -8.07 11.02 -10.40
C GLY A 44 -8.08 9.66 -11.11
N MET A 45 -8.80 8.67 -10.58
CA MET A 45 -8.92 7.32 -11.16
C MET A 45 -10.23 7.10 -11.92
N SER A 46 -11.06 8.13 -12.07
CA SER A 46 -12.37 8.05 -12.73
C SER A 46 -12.30 7.50 -14.17
N ASP A 47 -11.25 7.83 -14.92
CA ASP A 47 -11.05 7.34 -16.30
C ASP A 47 -10.56 5.89 -16.39
N SER A 48 -10.18 5.27 -15.26
CA SER A 48 -9.61 3.92 -15.24
C SER A 48 -10.63 2.79 -15.26
N ASN A 49 -11.93 3.11 -15.30
CA ASN A 49 -13.07 2.17 -15.29
C ASN A 49 -12.95 1.10 -14.17
N ILE A 50 -12.57 1.55 -12.98
CA ILE A 50 -12.37 0.72 -11.81
C ILE A 50 -13.66 0.66 -10.99
N GLU A 51 -14.07 -0.55 -10.63
CA GLU A 51 -15.26 -0.81 -9.82
C GLU A 51 -14.96 -1.89 -8.77
N PRO A 52 -15.79 -2.01 -7.71
CA PRO A 52 -15.58 -3.01 -6.66
C PRO A 52 -15.42 -4.44 -7.18
N ALA A 53 -16.04 -4.77 -8.32
CA ALA A 53 -15.97 -6.09 -8.94
C ALA A 53 -14.62 -6.38 -9.60
N ASN A 54 -13.92 -5.36 -10.14
CA ASN A 54 -12.69 -5.55 -10.94
C ASN A 54 -11.42 -5.01 -10.27
N ILE A 55 -11.53 -4.23 -9.19
CA ILE A 55 -10.42 -3.53 -8.54
C ILE A 55 -9.23 -4.42 -8.20
N LYS A 56 -9.48 -5.65 -7.75
CA LYS A 56 -8.42 -6.60 -7.38
C LYS A 56 -7.53 -6.95 -8.57
N ASP A 57 -8.14 -7.28 -9.70
CA ASP A 57 -7.42 -7.68 -10.91
C ASP A 57 -6.81 -6.47 -11.60
N TRP A 58 -7.48 -5.31 -11.50
CA TRP A 58 -6.91 -4.04 -11.93
C TRP A 58 -5.61 -3.71 -11.19
N ILE A 59 -5.57 -3.79 -9.86
CA ILE A 59 -4.35 -3.52 -9.07
C ILE A 59 -3.22 -4.46 -9.50
N LYS A 60 -3.50 -5.75 -9.68
CA LYS A 60 -2.48 -6.73 -10.09
C LYS A 60 -1.91 -6.46 -11.48
N SER A 61 -2.74 -5.95 -12.38
CA SER A 61 -2.36 -5.73 -13.78
C SER A 61 -1.66 -4.40 -14.00
N ASN A 62 -1.99 -3.39 -13.20
CA ASN A 62 -1.53 -2.01 -13.42
C ASN A 62 -0.50 -1.53 -12.40
N CYS A 63 -0.52 -2.07 -11.18
CA CYS A 63 0.42 -1.64 -10.15
C CYS A 63 1.66 -2.52 -10.10
N ARG A 64 2.83 -1.88 -9.98
CA ARG A 64 4.06 -2.56 -9.59
C ARG A 64 4.06 -2.80 -8.08
N ARG A 65 4.27 -4.05 -7.68
CA ARG A 65 4.51 -4.42 -6.28
C ARG A 65 6.01 -4.61 -6.01
N ILE A 66 6.49 -4.01 -4.93
CA ILE A 66 7.86 -4.19 -4.42
C ILE A 66 7.78 -4.70 -3.00
N ASP A 67 8.38 -5.86 -2.75
CA ASP A 67 8.50 -6.47 -1.43
C ASP A 67 9.95 -6.36 -0.94
N ILE A 68 10.13 -5.83 0.27
CA ILE A 68 11.43 -5.74 0.95
C ILE A 68 11.37 -6.71 2.12
N ILE A 69 12.20 -7.75 2.06
CA ILE A 69 12.26 -8.80 3.08
C ILE A 69 13.44 -8.52 4.00
N ILE A 70 13.17 -8.44 5.29
CA ILE A 70 14.18 -8.23 6.33
C ILE A 70 14.19 -9.41 7.31
N ASN A 71 15.34 -9.65 7.95
CA ASN A 71 15.42 -10.66 9.01
C ASN A 71 14.52 -10.26 10.19
N ALA A 72 13.65 -11.17 10.63
CA ALA A 72 12.74 -10.98 11.75
C ALA A 72 13.46 -10.66 13.07
N ASP A 73 14.71 -11.11 13.24
CA ASP A 73 15.52 -10.87 14.43
C ASP A 73 15.90 -9.39 14.61
N LEU A 74 15.79 -8.58 13.56
CA LEU A 74 16.07 -7.13 13.62
C LEU A 74 14.99 -6.34 14.36
N GLY A 75 13.84 -6.95 14.64
CA GLY A 75 12.78 -6.39 15.47
C GLY A 75 11.99 -5.25 14.83
N VAL A 76 11.01 -4.73 15.60
CA VAL A 76 10.01 -3.75 15.14
C VAL A 76 10.62 -2.38 14.81
N PHE A 77 11.62 -1.93 15.56
CA PHE A 77 12.25 -0.62 15.32
C PHE A 77 12.95 -0.53 13.97
N THR A 78 13.58 -1.62 13.52
CA THR A 78 14.19 -1.68 12.20
C THR A 78 13.13 -1.62 11.10
N LEU A 79 12.01 -2.32 11.30
CA LEU A 79 10.88 -2.29 10.36
C LEU A 79 10.28 -0.88 10.23
N GLU A 80 10.05 -0.21 11.35
CA GLU A 80 9.53 1.18 11.39
C GLU A 80 10.52 2.19 10.78
N LEU A 81 11.83 2.04 11.05
CA LEU A 81 12.86 2.89 10.45
C LEU A 81 12.87 2.75 8.93
N ILE A 82 12.85 1.52 8.42
CA ILE A 82 12.81 1.28 6.97
C ILE A 82 11.55 1.86 6.36
N GLU A 83 10.38 1.66 6.99
CA GLU A 83 9.13 2.28 6.55
C GLU A 83 9.25 3.80 6.48
N GLY A 84 9.73 4.45 7.55
CA GLY A 84 9.94 5.90 7.59
C GLY A 84 10.87 6.41 6.49
N VAL A 85 11.99 5.73 6.23
CA VAL A 85 12.92 6.09 5.14
C VAL A 85 12.25 5.96 3.77
N MET A 86 11.47 4.90 3.56
CA MET A 86 10.77 4.68 2.29
C MET A 86 9.67 5.73 2.09
N HIS A 87 8.95 6.11 3.15
CA HIS A 87 7.98 7.21 3.08
C HIS A 87 8.65 8.53 2.75
N TYR A 88 9.76 8.86 3.42
CA TYR A 88 10.53 10.07 3.14
C TYR A 88 11.05 10.11 1.69
N LYS A 89 11.51 8.97 1.17
CA LYS A 89 12.11 8.91 -0.17
C LYS A 89 11.06 8.96 -1.29
N TYR A 90 9.91 8.34 -1.10
CA TYR A 90 8.97 8.05 -2.17
C TYR A 90 7.61 8.74 -2.03
N GLU A 91 7.35 9.40 -0.90
CA GLU A 91 6.19 10.26 -0.65
C GLU A 91 4.86 9.66 -1.18
N PRO A 92 4.48 8.45 -0.74
CA PRO A 92 3.37 7.72 -1.33
C PRO A 92 2.04 8.45 -1.13
N LYS A 93 1.22 8.47 -2.18
CA LYS A 93 -0.03 9.25 -2.26
C LYS A 93 -1.05 8.95 -1.14
N LEU A 94 -1.03 7.74 -0.57
CA LEU A 94 -2.02 7.25 0.41
C LEU A 94 -1.61 7.42 1.88
N GLU A 95 -0.36 7.77 2.20
CA GLU A 95 0.13 7.70 3.58
C GLU A 95 -0.25 8.90 4.47
N GLY A 96 -0.97 8.60 5.57
CA GLY A 96 -0.80 9.22 6.90
C GLY A 96 -1.14 10.72 7.09
N PHE A 97 -2.44 11.02 7.24
CA PHE A 97 -3.09 12.21 7.83
C PHE A 97 -2.74 13.61 7.27
N ALA A 98 -3.79 14.40 7.00
CA ALA A 98 -3.67 15.84 6.74
C ALA A 98 -3.04 16.65 7.91
N SER A 99 -2.83 16.04 9.07
CA SER A 99 -2.00 16.60 10.15
C SER A 99 -1.24 15.50 10.93
N PRO A 100 -0.08 15.82 11.54
CA PRO A 100 0.57 14.94 12.51
C PRO A 100 -0.35 14.65 13.70
N ARG A 101 -0.16 13.49 14.35
CA ARG A 101 -0.71 13.18 15.67
C ARG A 101 0.13 13.81 16.78
#